data_AF-A0AAU2S809-F1
#
_entry.id   AF-A0AAU2S809-F1
#
_cell.length_a   1.000
_cell.length_b   1.000
_cell.length_c   1.000
_cell.angle_alpha   90.00
_cell.angle_beta   90.00
_cell.angle_gamma   90.00
#
_symmetry.space_group_name_H-M   'P 1'
#
loop_
_entity.id
_entity.type
_entity.pdbx_description
1 polymer ?
#
loop_
_entity_poly.entity_id
_entity_poly.type
_entity_poly.pdbx_seq_one_letter_code
_entity_poly.pdbx_strand_id
1 'polypeptide(L)'
;MTAAKLDVHRLSGDSLRSIAAGGASEADLLLLRSAQRSQLLLVLRALLDRVDETARSTRHPGGVSGQTAWQLLCTVEERAPEALESVLADPTVMAWALRLLRRLSGSVAGTPSAAPLWADLGQFHALAAAAALRAGVPCALRVPAHRGMVWLPGAGMAGPVARRRWSEAEIRVDAAGAVVNGELGKSVLPRIRPARLPGWLPLRMLRDEDGVTELGPWLDTVSPYRDFTRYPRSPDRSDDGRLQVWETRLAGAYALLDRESPAEAATLRALVRALVPRSLSKAERGLVASASSLDAFGVITLSLPHDETQTAAILVHETRHQQLNALLSLVELVRTPVDSDGVSTGRRLHYAPWRSDPRPVGGLLHGVFAFAGVGRFWLTHRRHVTGTEARRADLEFAVLREQLREAVAALLTDEDLTEQGRLFAGEIAHLVAAWQDDEVAAAPAALAHHYCALRRAVWRARHLEIPTSVADRFARAWAAGAAAPALPPSTLRPRPDLIRLDTFGPLARLRLSAPTAFARRRRRADKAGEPALRAGYAAVAGDAEQAALGYAEWTAQDPWDPEAWIGAVLALPDPARRADAALLLDRPEAVVGVLRALAAAGGGCPAPDELARWLGGNSA
;
A
#
# COMPACT_ATOMS: atom_id res chain seq x y z
N MET A 1 18.88 26.38 -15.52
CA MET A 1 17.83 25.44 -15.98
C MET A 1 17.67 25.40 -17.51
N THR A 2 18.81 25.17 -18.20
CA THR A 2 19.05 24.75 -19.60
C THR A 2 18.30 25.38 -20.79
N ALA A 3 19.06 25.91 -21.76
CA ALA A 3 18.65 26.26 -23.13
C ALA A 3 18.56 25.06 -24.10
N ALA A 4 18.61 23.83 -23.58
CA ALA A 4 18.49 22.61 -24.37
C ALA A 4 17.03 22.38 -24.81
N LYS A 5 16.83 21.78 -25.98
CA LYS A 5 15.50 21.34 -26.45
C LYS A 5 14.89 20.45 -25.35
N LEU A 6 13.66 20.76 -24.93
CA LEU A 6 12.93 19.94 -23.96
C LEU A 6 12.76 18.53 -24.54
N ASP A 7 13.53 17.59 -24.02
CA ASP A 7 13.43 16.20 -24.43
C ASP A 7 12.20 15.56 -23.77
N VAL A 8 11.51 14.70 -24.51
CA VAL A 8 10.27 14.06 -24.04
C VAL A 8 10.63 12.67 -23.57
N HIS A 9 10.33 12.36 -22.31
CA HIS A 9 10.49 11.01 -21.78
C HIS A 9 9.61 10.04 -22.57
N ARG A 10 10.23 9.04 -23.20
CA ARG A 10 9.53 7.98 -23.94
C ARG A 10 9.92 6.63 -23.38
N LEU A 11 8.91 5.82 -23.10
CA LEU A 11 9.09 4.44 -22.68
C LEU A 11 9.01 3.53 -23.91
N SER A 12 10.00 2.68 -24.11
CA SER A 12 9.96 1.66 -25.17
C SER A 12 9.01 0.50 -24.80
N GLY A 13 8.51 -0.23 -25.80
CA GLY A 13 7.72 -1.44 -25.55
C GLY A 13 8.50 -2.53 -24.82
N ASP A 14 9.82 -2.62 -25.06
CA ASP A 14 10.70 -3.58 -24.38
C ASP A 14 10.92 -3.21 -22.92
N SER A 15 11.10 -1.92 -22.62
CA SER A 15 11.12 -1.39 -21.25
C SER A 15 9.82 -1.69 -20.52
N LEU A 16 8.67 -1.51 -21.19
CA LEU A 16 7.36 -1.82 -20.59
C LEU A 16 7.23 -3.31 -20.23
N ARG A 17 7.61 -4.21 -21.14
CA ARG A 17 7.63 -5.67 -20.88
C ARG A 17 8.59 -6.04 -19.76
N SER A 18 9.81 -5.51 -19.81
CA SER A 18 10.83 -5.76 -18.80
C SER A 18 10.38 -5.31 -17.41
N ILE A 19 9.79 -4.12 -17.29
CA ILE A 19 9.22 -3.62 -16.03
C ILE A 19 8.09 -4.55 -15.56
N ALA A 20 7.18 -4.95 -16.44
CA ALA A 20 6.05 -5.83 -16.12
C ALA A 20 6.51 -7.19 -15.57
N ALA A 21 7.52 -7.79 -16.20
CA ALA A 21 8.16 -9.04 -15.76
C ALA A 21 9.04 -8.88 -14.50
N GLY A 22 9.16 -7.65 -13.99
CA GLY A 22 9.97 -7.29 -12.83
C GLY A 22 11.47 -7.23 -13.08
N GLY A 23 11.90 -7.20 -14.34
CA GLY A 23 13.30 -7.17 -14.79
C GLY A 23 13.83 -5.80 -15.18
N ALA A 24 13.21 -4.71 -14.71
CA ALA A 24 13.58 -3.34 -15.04
C ALA A 24 15.10 -3.09 -14.93
N SER A 25 15.69 -2.61 -16.01
CA SER A 25 17.12 -2.28 -16.09
C SER A 25 17.44 -1.00 -15.31
N GLU A 26 18.73 -0.74 -15.07
CA GLU A 26 19.17 0.52 -14.48
C GLU A 26 18.73 1.73 -15.33
N ALA A 27 18.75 1.60 -16.67
CA ALA A 27 18.27 2.63 -17.59
C ALA A 27 16.76 2.88 -17.43
N ASP A 28 15.96 1.84 -17.25
CA ASP A 28 14.51 1.99 -16.99
C ASP A 28 14.27 2.72 -15.67
N LEU A 29 14.99 2.35 -14.60
CA LEU A 29 14.88 2.99 -13.29
C LEU A 29 15.36 4.45 -13.32
N LEU A 30 16.39 4.76 -14.11
CA LEU A 30 16.84 6.13 -14.37
C LEU A 30 15.78 6.95 -15.13
N LEU A 31 15.15 6.38 -16.16
CA LEU A 31 14.07 7.03 -16.90
C LEU A 31 12.90 7.38 -15.98
N LEU A 32 12.45 6.42 -15.15
CA LEU A 32 11.36 6.65 -14.19
C LEU A 32 11.69 7.80 -13.22
N ARG A 33 12.92 7.83 -12.69
CA ARG A 33 13.37 8.94 -11.81
C ARG A 33 13.42 10.28 -12.53
N SER A 34 13.94 10.30 -13.76
CA SER A 34 14.05 11.51 -14.57
C SER A 34 12.69 12.09 -14.93
N ALA A 35 11.69 11.23 -15.16
CA ALA A 35 10.30 11.63 -15.35
C ALA A 35 9.73 12.30 -14.09
N GLN A 36 9.91 11.67 -12.91
CA GLN A 36 9.46 12.24 -11.63
C GLN A 36 10.15 13.58 -11.32
N ARG A 37 11.45 13.68 -11.57
CA ARG A 37 12.20 14.94 -11.47
C ARG A 37 11.62 16.02 -12.39
N SER A 38 11.34 15.68 -13.65
CA SER A 38 10.79 16.63 -14.63
C SER A 38 9.40 17.12 -14.21
N GLN A 39 8.57 16.22 -13.66
CA GLN A 39 7.28 16.61 -13.08
C GLN A 39 7.44 17.59 -11.92
N LEU A 40 8.41 17.36 -11.03
CA LEU A 40 8.66 18.28 -9.91
C LEU A 40 9.01 19.68 -10.42
N LEU A 41 9.89 19.78 -11.42
CA LEU A 41 10.27 21.06 -12.00
C LEU A 41 9.09 21.79 -12.65
N LEU A 42 8.20 21.06 -13.32
CA LEU A 42 6.96 21.64 -13.87
C LEU A 42 6.02 22.16 -12.78
N VAL A 43 5.86 21.41 -11.68
CA VAL A 43 5.05 21.83 -10.52
C VAL A 43 5.66 23.08 -9.87
N LEU A 44 6.98 23.09 -9.63
CA LEU A 44 7.67 24.25 -9.05
C LEU A 44 7.57 25.48 -9.96
N ARG A 45 7.64 25.30 -11.28
CA ARG A 45 7.46 26.38 -12.25
C ARG A 45 6.04 26.93 -12.20
N ALA A 46 5.02 26.07 -12.20
CA ALA A 46 3.63 26.48 -12.07
C ALA A 46 3.34 27.20 -10.75
N LEU A 47 4.03 26.83 -9.67
CA LEU A 47 3.97 27.55 -8.40
C LEU A 47 4.63 28.93 -8.50
N LEU A 48 5.82 29.03 -9.10
CA LEU A 48 6.54 30.30 -9.25
C LEU A 48 5.68 31.36 -9.94
N ASP A 49 4.93 30.99 -10.98
CA ASP A 49 4.05 31.90 -11.72
C ASP A 49 2.91 32.49 -10.85
N ARG A 50 2.62 31.91 -9.67
CA ARG A 50 1.50 32.30 -8.78
C ARG A 50 1.94 32.77 -7.40
N VAL A 51 3.12 32.36 -6.93
CA VAL A 51 3.57 32.54 -5.54
C VAL A 51 3.64 34.02 -5.16
N ASP A 52 4.24 34.87 -6.01
CA ASP A 52 4.50 36.28 -5.67
C ASP A 52 3.22 37.14 -5.69
N GLU A 53 2.29 36.88 -6.60
CA GLU A 53 0.98 37.51 -6.59
C GLU A 53 0.16 37.07 -5.37
N THR A 54 0.18 35.77 -5.07
CA THR A 54 -0.53 35.24 -3.91
C THR A 54 0.06 35.79 -2.61
N ALA A 55 1.39 35.84 -2.46
CA ALA A 55 2.05 36.34 -1.27
C ALA A 55 1.65 37.79 -0.95
N ARG A 56 1.57 38.65 -1.97
CA ARG A 56 1.15 40.06 -1.85
C ARG A 56 -0.27 40.25 -1.34
N SER A 57 -1.17 39.30 -1.62
CA SER A 57 -2.58 39.35 -1.17
C SER A 57 -2.82 38.71 0.21
N THR A 58 -1.80 38.09 0.82
CA THR A 58 -1.93 37.50 2.17
C THR A 58 -1.82 38.55 3.28
N ARG A 59 -2.54 38.34 4.39
CA ARG A 59 -2.51 39.22 5.60
C ARG A 59 -1.16 39.30 6.30
N HIS A 60 -0.20 38.45 5.93
CA HIS A 60 1.15 38.43 6.49
C HIS A 60 2.17 38.35 5.34
N PRO A 61 2.33 39.44 4.55
CA PRO A 61 3.15 39.46 3.33
C PRO A 61 4.67 39.42 3.62
N GLY A 62 5.07 38.88 4.78
CA GLY A 62 6.45 38.87 5.24
C GLY A 62 7.34 38.22 4.19
N GLY A 63 8.19 39.03 3.56
CA GLY A 63 9.42 38.69 2.83
C GLY A 63 9.43 37.58 1.77
N VAL A 64 8.37 36.79 1.59
CA VAL A 64 8.35 35.64 0.69
C VAL A 64 8.34 36.13 -0.75
N SER A 65 9.38 35.76 -1.49
CA SER A 65 9.49 35.96 -2.93
C SER A 65 9.93 34.66 -3.59
N GLY A 66 9.01 34.05 -4.34
CA GLY A 66 9.30 32.91 -5.19
C GLY A 66 10.43 33.21 -6.16
N GLN A 67 10.46 34.42 -6.74
CA GLN A 67 11.52 34.84 -7.66
C GLN A 67 12.90 34.88 -7.01
N THR A 68 13.03 35.43 -5.79
CA THR A 68 14.31 35.44 -5.05
C THR A 68 14.81 34.04 -4.77
N ALA A 69 13.93 33.14 -4.29
CA ALA A 69 14.31 31.76 -4.06
C ALA A 69 14.64 31.01 -5.35
N TRP A 70 13.92 31.25 -6.44
CA TRP A 70 14.21 30.66 -7.75
C TRP A 70 15.57 31.08 -8.31
N GLN A 71 15.91 32.37 -8.21
CA GLN A 71 17.23 32.87 -8.59
C GLN A 71 18.35 32.20 -7.80
N LEU A 72 18.16 32.02 -6.48
CA LEU A 72 19.13 31.30 -5.66
C LEU A 72 19.26 29.83 -6.08
N LEU A 73 18.15 29.14 -6.39
CA LEU A 73 18.18 27.78 -6.91
C LEU A 73 18.97 27.69 -8.23
N CYS A 74 18.78 28.63 -9.17
CA CYS A 74 19.57 28.71 -10.40
C CYS A 74 21.07 28.91 -10.11
N THR A 75 21.42 29.83 -9.21
CA THR A 75 22.82 30.05 -8.79
C THR A 75 23.44 28.78 -8.18
N VAL A 76 22.65 28.02 -7.41
CA VAL A 76 23.10 26.73 -6.86
C VAL A 76 23.27 25.69 -7.96
N GLU A 77 22.33 25.59 -8.91
CA GLU A 77 22.42 24.67 -10.06
C GLU A 77 23.71 24.90 -10.88
N GLU A 78 24.06 26.16 -11.12
CA GLU A 78 25.26 26.53 -11.88
C GLU A 78 26.56 26.16 -11.17
N ARG A 79 26.57 26.22 -9.83
CA ARG A 79 27.79 26.03 -9.02
C ARG A 79 27.96 24.61 -8.48
N ALA A 80 26.86 23.96 -8.12
CA ALA A 80 26.81 22.67 -7.45
C ALA A 80 25.51 21.94 -7.84
N PRO A 81 25.37 21.48 -9.10
CA PRO A 81 24.16 20.82 -9.57
C PRO A 81 23.79 19.61 -8.71
N GLU A 82 24.77 18.84 -8.24
CA GLU A 82 24.57 17.70 -7.34
C GLU A 82 23.94 18.10 -5.99
N ALA A 83 24.22 19.31 -5.49
CA ALA A 83 23.63 19.81 -4.27
C ALA A 83 22.13 20.13 -4.47
N LEU A 84 21.77 20.73 -5.60
CA LEU A 84 20.37 20.97 -5.96
C LEU A 84 19.62 19.65 -6.16
N GLU A 85 20.20 18.72 -6.93
CA GLU A 85 19.59 17.42 -7.20
C GLU A 85 19.33 16.65 -5.90
N SER A 86 20.25 16.69 -4.92
CA SER A 86 20.05 16.05 -3.62
C SER A 86 18.85 16.61 -2.85
N VAL A 87 18.52 17.90 -3.01
CA VAL A 87 17.37 18.52 -2.34
C VAL A 87 16.08 18.23 -3.09
N LEU A 88 16.09 18.34 -4.42
CA LEU A 88 14.92 18.04 -5.26
C LEU A 88 14.54 16.55 -5.20
N ALA A 89 15.52 15.68 -4.96
CA ALA A 89 15.30 14.25 -4.75
C ALA A 89 14.63 13.91 -3.41
N ASP A 90 14.46 14.86 -2.49
CA ASP A 90 13.65 14.65 -1.28
C ASP A 90 12.16 14.53 -1.68
N PRO A 91 11.54 13.35 -1.50
CA PRO A 91 10.14 13.13 -1.88
C PRO A 91 9.15 14.10 -1.22
N THR A 92 9.50 14.63 -0.04
CA THR A 92 8.62 15.54 0.70
C THR A 92 8.54 16.93 0.06
N VAL A 93 9.46 17.28 -0.84
CA VAL A 93 9.38 18.50 -1.67
C VAL A 93 8.22 18.41 -2.65
N MET A 94 8.11 17.31 -3.41
CA MET A 94 6.96 17.08 -4.30
C MET A 94 5.65 17.07 -3.52
N ALA A 95 5.65 16.40 -2.36
CA ALA A 95 4.47 16.32 -1.51
C ALA A 95 3.98 17.71 -1.08
N TRP A 96 4.87 18.59 -0.64
CA TRP A 96 4.53 19.98 -0.34
C TRP A 96 4.05 20.73 -1.59
N ALA A 97 4.79 20.64 -2.70
CA ALA A 97 4.57 21.43 -3.90
C ALA A 97 3.19 21.14 -4.53
N LEU A 98 2.83 19.86 -4.70
CA LEU A 98 1.52 19.46 -5.24
C LEU A 98 0.35 19.90 -4.35
N ARG A 99 0.52 19.83 -3.02
CA ARG A 99 -0.51 20.27 -2.06
C ARG A 99 -0.72 21.78 -2.13
N LEU A 100 0.37 22.56 -2.20
CA LEU A 100 0.27 24.00 -2.39
C LEU A 100 -0.37 24.32 -3.74
N LEU A 101 0.01 23.63 -4.81
CA LEU A 101 -0.58 23.85 -6.14
C LEU A 101 -2.09 23.59 -6.13
N ARG A 102 -2.54 22.46 -5.58
CA ARG A 102 -3.98 22.16 -5.42
C ARG A 102 -4.72 23.22 -4.62
N ARG A 103 -4.12 23.69 -3.51
CA ARG A 103 -4.67 24.77 -2.69
C ARG A 103 -4.80 26.08 -3.48
N LEU A 104 -3.80 26.44 -4.28
CA LEU A 104 -3.82 27.65 -5.11
C LEU A 104 -4.81 27.53 -6.28
N SER A 105 -5.05 26.32 -6.79
CA SER A 105 -6.03 26.05 -7.85
C SER A 105 -7.48 25.92 -7.33
N GLY A 106 -7.73 26.05 -6.03
CA GLY A 106 -9.07 25.90 -5.44
C GLY A 106 -9.59 24.45 -5.44
N SER A 107 -8.70 23.46 -5.66
CA SER A 107 -9.07 22.06 -5.64
C SER A 107 -9.34 21.60 -4.20
N VAL A 108 -10.49 20.96 -3.98
CA VAL A 108 -10.88 20.35 -2.70
C VAL A 108 -10.37 18.90 -2.60
N ALA A 109 -9.62 18.42 -3.61
CA ALA A 109 -9.10 17.06 -3.64
C ALA A 109 -7.92 16.89 -2.64
N GLY A 110 -8.07 15.92 -1.72
CA GLY A 110 -7.08 15.55 -0.72
C GLY A 110 -7.29 16.20 0.66
N THR A 111 -6.53 15.78 1.67
CA THR A 111 -6.61 16.38 3.01
C THR A 111 -6.20 17.85 2.96
N PRO A 112 -6.91 18.81 3.57
CA PRO A 112 -6.48 20.21 3.61
C PRO A 112 -5.22 20.43 4.46
N SER A 113 -4.35 21.35 4.04
CA SER A 113 -3.19 21.80 4.82
C SER A 113 -3.65 22.56 6.06
N ALA A 114 -3.12 22.18 7.24
CA ALA A 114 -3.34 22.93 8.47
C ALA A 114 -2.42 24.16 8.61
N ALA A 115 -1.57 24.43 7.60
CA ALA A 115 -0.68 25.58 7.58
C ALA A 115 -1.39 26.85 7.06
N PRO A 116 -1.06 28.04 7.60
CA PRO A 116 -1.47 29.28 6.98
C PRO A 116 -0.79 29.42 5.61
N LEU A 117 -1.46 30.08 4.66
CA LEU A 117 -1.00 30.15 3.28
C LEU A 117 0.41 30.73 3.15
N TRP A 118 0.73 31.79 3.90
CA TRP A 118 2.08 32.39 3.90
C TRP A 118 3.17 31.39 4.30
N ALA A 119 2.87 30.43 5.19
CA ALA A 119 3.86 29.45 5.63
C ALA A 119 4.07 28.33 4.61
N ASP A 120 3.01 27.93 3.89
CA ASP A 120 3.17 27.00 2.76
C ASP A 120 3.93 27.67 1.60
N LEU A 121 3.67 28.95 1.30
CA LEU A 121 4.42 29.73 0.30
C LEU A 121 5.90 29.89 0.73
N GLY A 122 6.14 30.18 2.00
CA GLY A 122 7.49 30.37 2.55
C GLY A 122 8.38 29.12 2.51
N GLN A 123 7.83 27.92 2.28
CA GLN A 123 8.67 26.73 2.07
C GLN A 123 9.50 26.80 0.79
N PHE A 124 9.14 27.66 -0.18
CA PHE A 124 9.97 27.92 -1.36
C PHE A 124 11.34 28.50 -0.96
N HIS A 125 11.36 29.38 0.06
CA HIS A 125 12.60 29.88 0.65
C HIS A 125 13.36 28.80 1.43
N ALA A 126 12.64 27.91 2.15
CA ALA A 126 13.27 26.81 2.87
C ALA A 126 13.95 25.82 1.92
N LEU A 127 13.35 25.55 0.76
CA LEU A 127 13.93 24.77 -0.33
C LEU A 127 15.23 25.40 -0.85
N ALA A 128 15.19 26.70 -1.18
CA ALA A 128 16.36 27.42 -1.67
C ALA A 128 17.48 27.50 -0.62
N ALA A 129 17.14 27.71 0.66
CA ALA A 129 18.09 27.72 1.75
C ALA A 129 18.74 26.35 1.99
N ALA A 130 17.99 25.25 1.84
CA ALA A 130 18.54 23.90 1.93
C ALA A 130 19.52 23.60 0.79
N ALA A 131 19.21 24.01 -0.44
CA ALA A 131 20.11 23.89 -1.59
C ALA A 131 21.38 24.73 -1.39
N ALA A 132 21.24 25.98 -0.95
CA ALA A 132 22.34 26.87 -0.65
C ALA A 132 23.25 26.33 0.47
N LEU A 133 22.68 25.78 1.54
CA LEU A 133 23.41 25.14 2.64
C LEU A 133 24.28 23.98 2.12
N ARG A 134 23.73 23.10 1.29
CA ARG A 134 24.49 21.99 0.70
C ARG A 134 25.60 22.47 -0.23
N ALA A 135 25.30 23.47 -1.07
CA ALA A 135 26.26 24.05 -2.01
C ALA A 135 27.31 24.97 -1.34
N GLY A 136 27.08 25.41 -0.10
CA GLY A 136 27.89 26.44 0.56
C GLY A 136 27.79 27.81 -0.11
N VAL A 137 26.62 28.12 -0.69
CA VAL A 137 26.33 29.42 -1.31
C VAL A 137 25.79 30.36 -0.23
N PRO A 138 26.44 31.51 0.02
CA PRO A 138 25.95 32.44 1.03
C PRO A 138 24.57 33.01 0.68
N CYS A 139 23.65 33.01 1.65
CA CYS A 139 22.34 33.63 1.49
C CYS A 139 21.73 34.03 2.83
N ALA A 140 20.77 34.95 2.81
CA ALA A 140 19.92 35.26 3.94
C ALA A 140 18.45 35.24 3.48
N LEU A 141 17.65 34.34 4.06
CA LEU A 141 16.25 34.17 3.69
C LEU A 141 15.37 34.10 4.94
N ARG A 142 14.12 34.54 4.79
CA ARG A 142 13.07 34.32 5.79
C ARG A 142 12.34 33.02 5.49
N VAL A 143 12.18 32.18 6.50
CA VAL A 143 11.62 30.83 6.39
C VAL A 143 10.56 30.57 7.46
N PRO A 144 9.53 29.77 7.16
CA PRO A 144 8.48 29.45 8.11
C PRO A 144 8.96 28.47 9.20
N ALA A 145 8.56 28.74 10.43
CA ALA A 145 8.75 27.87 11.58
C ALA A 145 7.39 27.33 12.07
N HIS A 146 7.26 26.01 12.17
CA HIS A 146 6.11 25.32 12.74
C HIS A 146 6.42 24.86 14.16
N ARG A 147 5.70 25.37 15.17
CA ARG A 147 5.94 25.08 16.59
C ARG A 147 7.43 25.25 16.96
N GLY A 148 8.02 26.33 16.46
CA GLY A 148 9.43 26.66 16.67
C GLY A 148 10.43 25.89 15.82
N MET A 149 10.01 24.97 14.95
CA MET A 149 10.92 24.19 14.12
C MET A 149 10.87 24.64 12.65
N VAL A 150 12.03 24.94 12.08
CA VAL A 150 12.24 25.22 10.66
C VAL A 150 12.61 23.93 9.94
N TRP A 151 11.95 23.66 8.82
CA TRP A 151 12.23 22.50 7.99
C TRP A 151 13.22 22.88 6.88
N LEU A 152 14.22 22.01 6.65
CA LEU A 152 15.14 22.10 5.53
C LEU A 152 15.06 20.79 4.73
N PRO A 153 14.44 20.81 3.54
CA PRO A 153 14.26 19.62 2.73
C PRO A 153 15.58 18.87 2.48
N GLY A 154 15.54 17.55 2.62
CA GLY A 154 16.67 16.64 2.47
C GLY A 154 17.70 16.74 3.60
N ALA A 155 17.55 17.62 4.58
CA ALA A 155 18.53 17.81 5.65
C ALA A 155 17.96 17.48 7.04
N GLY A 156 16.79 18.02 7.39
CA GLY A 156 16.18 17.82 8.71
C GLY A 156 15.42 19.04 9.23
N MET A 157 15.40 19.21 10.56
CA MET A 157 14.67 20.29 11.24
C MET A 157 15.59 21.06 12.20
N ALA A 158 15.52 22.39 12.17
CA ALA A 158 16.25 23.28 13.09
C ALA A 158 15.30 24.00 14.05
N GLY A 159 15.62 23.99 15.34
CA GLY A 159 14.85 24.67 16.38
C GLY A 159 14.99 24.00 17.74
N PRO A 160 14.37 24.56 18.80
CA PRO A 160 13.31 25.56 18.74
C PRO A 160 13.82 27.00 18.55
N VAL A 161 13.20 27.75 17.63
CA VAL A 161 13.47 29.18 17.39
C VAL A 161 12.30 30.11 17.70
N ALA A 162 11.10 29.57 17.99
CA ALA A 162 9.91 30.34 18.34
C ALA A 162 8.93 29.55 19.22
N ARG A 163 8.06 30.24 20.01
CA ARG A 163 7.02 29.58 20.85
C ARG A 163 5.69 29.40 20.12
N ARG A 164 5.39 30.30 19.17
CA ARG A 164 4.08 30.29 18.50
C ARG A 164 3.95 29.06 17.63
N ARG A 165 2.69 28.68 17.33
CA ARG A 165 2.40 27.59 16.40
C ARG A 165 2.99 27.85 15.02
N TRP A 166 2.96 29.10 14.57
CA TRP A 166 3.52 29.56 13.31
C TRP A 166 4.26 30.87 13.54
N SER A 167 5.51 30.94 13.08
CA SER A 167 6.39 32.12 13.15
C SER A 167 7.30 32.18 11.93
N GLU A 168 7.92 33.34 11.69
CA GLU A 168 8.99 33.50 10.72
C GLU A 168 10.35 33.44 11.43
N ALA A 169 11.33 32.82 10.78
CA ALA A 169 12.72 32.79 11.23
C ALA A 169 13.63 33.24 10.08
N GLU A 170 14.80 33.78 10.39
CA GLU A 170 15.82 34.12 9.39
C GLU A 170 16.87 33.01 9.37
N ILE A 171 17.12 32.44 8.18
CA ILE A 171 18.24 31.54 7.95
C ILE A 171 19.34 32.29 7.22
N ARG A 172 20.56 32.26 7.78
CA ARG A 172 21.77 32.74 7.12
C ARG A 172 22.70 31.58 6.85
N VAL A 173 23.07 31.39 5.60
CA VAL A 173 24.01 30.37 5.14
C VAL A 173 25.35 31.03 4.84
N ASP A 174 26.43 30.39 5.24
CA ASP A 174 27.81 30.77 4.94
C ASP A 174 28.66 29.54 4.58
N ALA A 175 29.98 29.71 4.50
CA ALA A 175 30.89 28.62 4.16
C ALA A 175 30.96 27.51 5.24
N ALA A 176 30.68 27.84 6.50
CA ALA A 176 30.77 26.94 7.65
C ALA A 176 29.47 26.16 7.91
N GLY A 177 28.32 26.73 7.55
CA GLY A 177 27.02 26.08 7.69
C GLY A 177 25.85 27.06 7.61
N ALA A 178 24.86 26.88 8.47
CA ALA A 178 23.74 27.82 8.58
C ALA A 178 23.44 28.18 10.03
N VAL A 179 22.93 29.40 10.23
CA VAL A 179 22.36 29.85 11.49
C VAL A 179 20.91 30.23 11.26
N VAL A 180 20.01 29.62 12.03
CA VAL A 180 18.57 29.95 12.03
C VAL A 180 18.27 30.77 13.27
N ASN A 181 17.89 32.03 13.08
CA ASN A 181 17.56 32.98 14.13
C ASN A 181 16.04 33.17 14.21
N GLY A 182 15.48 33.06 15.42
CA GLY A 182 14.09 33.42 15.69
C GLY A 182 13.92 34.07 17.06
N GLU A 183 12.67 34.32 17.45
CA GLU A 183 12.29 35.00 18.70
C GLU A 183 12.89 34.39 19.98
N LEU A 184 13.12 33.07 19.99
CA LEU A 184 13.64 32.36 21.17
C LEU A 184 15.16 32.18 21.19
N GLY A 185 15.85 32.46 20.08
CA GLY A 185 17.28 32.26 19.97
C GLY A 185 17.72 31.74 18.62
N LYS A 186 18.95 31.23 18.59
CA LYS A 186 19.63 30.75 17.40
C LYS A 186 19.84 29.24 17.44
N SER A 187 19.69 28.59 16.29
CA SER A 187 20.13 27.21 16.06
C SER A 187 21.23 27.20 15.00
N VAL A 188 22.28 26.42 15.23
CA VAL A 188 23.44 26.30 14.33
C VAL A 188 23.41 24.95 13.66
N LEU A 189 23.56 24.95 12.33
CA LEU A 189 23.53 23.79 11.49
C LEU A 189 24.90 23.60 10.85
N PRO A 190 25.48 22.40 10.92
CA PRO A 190 26.72 22.11 10.22
C PRO A 190 26.44 21.93 8.72
N ARG A 191 27.42 22.29 7.88
CA ARG A 191 27.33 22.04 6.44
C ARG A 191 27.38 20.55 6.09
N ILE A 192 28.17 19.76 6.82
CA ILE A 192 28.41 18.34 6.56
C ILE A 192 28.23 17.55 7.86
N ARG A 193 27.53 16.40 7.74
CA ARG A 193 27.24 15.34 8.73
C ARG A 193 25.82 15.35 9.31
N PRO A 194 25.17 14.18 9.44
CA PRO A 194 23.92 14.01 10.17
C PRO A 194 24.15 13.92 11.69
N ALA A 195 25.11 14.66 12.24
CA ALA A 195 25.34 14.66 13.68
C ALA A 195 24.21 15.44 14.36
N ARG A 196 23.53 14.81 15.33
CA ARG A 196 22.60 15.52 16.21
C ARG A 196 23.38 16.58 17.00
N LEU A 197 22.99 17.83 16.86
CA LEU A 197 23.49 18.94 17.67
C LEU A 197 22.32 19.53 18.47
N PRO A 198 22.57 20.23 19.60
CA PRO A 198 21.55 20.98 20.28
C PRO A 198 20.83 21.92 19.31
N GLY A 199 19.54 21.72 19.12
CA GLY A 199 18.72 22.52 18.21
C GLY A 199 18.69 22.04 16.74
N TRP A 200 19.33 20.93 16.40
CA TRP A 200 19.34 20.33 15.06
C TRP A 200 18.93 18.86 15.07
N LEU A 201 17.87 18.55 14.34
CA LEU A 201 17.32 17.20 14.15
C LEU A 201 17.54 16.75 12.69
N PRO A 202 18.67 16.10 12.38
CA PRO A 202 18.92 15.60 11.03
C PRO A 202 18.00 14.44 10.67
N LEU A 203 17.83 14.18 9.37
CA LEU A 203 17.32 12.90 8.89
C LEU A 203 18.23 11.77 9.35
N ARG A 204 17.64 10.65 9.81
CA ARG A 204 18.38 9.50 10.32
C ARG A 204 18.72 8.58 9.16
N MET A 205 20.01 8.31 8.95
CA MET A 205 20.47 7.43 7.89
C MET A 205 20.43 5.98 8.35
N LEU A 206 19.88 5.10 7.52
CA LEU A 206 19.97 3.66 7.77
C LEU A 206 21.35 3.16 7.40
N ARG A 207 21.91 2.33 8.29
CA ARG A 207 23.19 1.66 8.10
C ARG A 207 22.98 0.15 8.10
N ASP A 208 23.94 -0.56 7.54
CA ASP A 208 24.03 -2.02 7.64
C ASP A 208 24.11 -2.48 9.10
N GLU A 209 24.04 -3.79 9.33
CA GLU A 209 24.05 -4.38 10.67
C GLU A 209 25.33 -4.04 11.45
N ASP A 210 26.45 -3.90 10.73
CA ASP A 210 27.75 -3.53 11.29
C ASP A 210 27.90 -2.01 11.54
N GLY A 211 26.96 -1.20 11.05
CA GLY A 211 26.96 0.26 11.21
C GLY A 211 28.00 0.99 10.36
N VAL A 212 28.53 0.35 9.33
CA VAL A 212 29.63 0.85 8.48
C VAL A 212 29.09 1.43 7.17
N THR A 213 28.20 0.71 6.48
CA THR A 213 27.74 1.08 5.13
C THR A 213 26.37 1.74 5.16
N GLU A 214 26.20 2.82 4.39
CA GLU A 214 24.90 3.48 4.21
C GLU A 214 24.00 2.68 3.26
N LEU A 215 22.81 2.29 3.70
CA LEU A 215 21.93 1.38 2.94
C LEU A 215 21.05 2.07 1.88
N GLY A 216 20.89 3.39 1.95
CA GLY A 216 20.27 4.19 0.88
C GLY A 216 19.01 5.00 1.25
N PRO A 217 18.12 4.59 2.16
CA PRO A 217 17.00 5.43 2.59
C PRO A 217 17.19 6.06 3.97
N TRP A 218 16.60 7.24 4.12
CA TRP A 218 16.44 7.90 5.41
C TRP A 218 15.30 7.26 6.20
N LEU A 219 15.49 7.03 7.50
CA LEU A 219 14.41 6.82 8.45
C LEU A 219 13.86 8.18 8.88
N ASP A 220 12.82 8.65 8.21
CA ASP A 220 12.28 9.99 8.41
C ASP A 220 11.22 10.03 9.51
N THR A 221 11.62 10.61 10.64
CA THR A 221 10.75 10.87 11.80
C THR A 221 10.50 12.36 12.04
N VAL A 222 11.05 13.24 11.19
CA VAL A 222 11.16 14.68 11.48
C VAL A 222 10.46 15.57 10.45
N SER A 223 10.44 15.21 9.16
CA SER A 223 9.98 16.11 8.10
C SER A 223 8.47 16.37 8.18
N PRO A 224 8.00 17.61 8.00
CA PRO A 224 6.61 17.96 8.24
C PRO A 224 5.62 17.38 7.23
N TYR A 225 6.07 17.10 6.01
CA TYR A 225 5.24 16.59 4.90
C TYR A 225 5.40 15.07 4.68
N ARG A 226 6.05 14.35 5.61
CA ARG A 226 6.30 12.89 5.54
C ARG A 226 5.05 12.00 5.63
N ASP A 227 3.93 12.54 6.10
CA ASP A 227 2.67 11.80 6.32
C ASP A 227 1.66 12.12 5.22
N PHE A 228 1.00 11.10 4.68
CA PHE A 228 0.02 11.26 3.61
C PHE A 228 -1.31 11.84 4.08
N THR A 229 -1.64 11.65 5.36
CA THR A 229 -2.97 11.90 5.92
C THR A 229 -3.06 13.19 6.73
N ARG A 230 -2.01 13.58 7.45
CA ARG A 230 -2.00 14.77 8.31
C ARG A 230 -0.69 15.52 8.21
N TYR A 231 -0.78 16.80 7.87
CA TYR A 231 0.38 17.65 7.69
C TYR A 231 0.02 19.14 7.91
N PRO A 232 1.01 19.99 8.20
CA PRO A 232 2.38 19.61 8.57
C PRO A 232 2.43 18.94 9.95
N ARG A 233 3.26 17.90 10.08
CA ARG A 233 3.41 17.10 11.30
C ARG A 233 4.65 17.52 12.07
N SER A 234 4.55 17.63 13.39
CA SER A 234 5.73 17.89 14.22
C SER A 234 6.72 16.71 14.20
N PRO A 235 8.00 16.94 14.50
CA PRO A 235 8.97 15.86 14.69
C PRO A 235 8.46 14.86 15.72
N ASP A 236 8.70 13.58 15.47
CA ASP A 236 8.29 12.54 16.41
C ASP A 236 9.16 12.56 17.67
N ARG A 237 8.57 12.17 18.80
CA ARG A 237 9.26 12.07 20.10
C ARG A 237 9.66 10.63 20.42
N SER A 238 9.74 9.77 19.40
CA SER A 238 10.10 8.37 19.57
C SER A 238 11.43 8.26 20.31
N ASP A 239 11.45 7.42 21.36
CA ASP A 239 12.68 7.11 22.09
C ASP A 239 13.70 6.41 21.17
N ASP A 240 14.98 6.60 21.45
CA ASP A 240 16.06 6.04 20.62
C ASP A 240 16.03 4.49 20.60
N GLY A 241 15.49 3.84 21.65
CA GLY A 241 15.37 2.38 21.72
C GLY A 241 14.40 1.81 20.68
N ARG A 242 13.23 2.42 20.50
CA ARG A 242 12.26 2.04 19.45
C ARG A 242 12.85 2.25 18.06
N LEU A 243 13.59 3.33 17.88
CA LEU A 243 14.25 3.64 16.62
C LEU A 243 15.39 2.65 16.32
N GLN A 244 16.07 2.11 17.33
CA GLN A 244 17.06 1.04 17.15
C GLN A 244 16.41 -0.25 16.64
N VAL A 245 15.26 -0.64 17.18
CA VAL A 245 14.52 -1.82 16.70
C VAL A 245 14.14 -1.68 15.23
N TRP A 246 13.74 -0.48 14.81
CA TRP A 246 13.50 -0.17 13.40
C TRP A 246 14.75 -0.34 12.53
N GLU A 247 15.89 0.22 12.96
CA GLU A 247 17.15 0.09 12.23
C GLU A 247 17.56 -1.36 12.06
N THR A 248 17.56 -2.15 13.14
CA THR A 248 17.93 -3.57 13.08
C THR A 248 17.00 -4.34 12.13
N ARG A 249 15.68 -4.12 12.21
CA ARG A 249 14.71 -4.80 11.33
C ARG A 249 14.90 -4.44 9.85
N LEU A 250 15.19 -3.17 9.59
CA LEU A 250 15.44 -2.69 8.23
C LEU A 250 16.77 -3.21 7.71
N ALA A 251 17.86 -3.09 8.49
CA ALA A 251 19.18 -3.59 8.10
C ALA A 251 19.14 -5.07 7.73
N GLY A 252 18.52 -5.92 8.55
CA GLY A 252 18.34 -7.35 8.25
C GLY A 252 17.51 -7.60 6.98
N ALA A 253 16.49 -6.79 6.71
CA ALA A 253 15.70 -6.89 5.48
C ALA A 253 16.50 -6.51 4.22
N TYR A 254 17.32 -5.46 4.29
CA TYR A 254 18.22 -5.09 3.19
C TYR A 254 19.27 -6.18 2.94
N ALA A 255 19.91 -6.69 4.00
CA ALA A 255 20.88 -7.77 3.90
C ALA A 255 20.26 -9.05 3.30
N LEU A 256 19.02 -9.37 3.68
CA LEU A 256 18.25 -10.48 3.09
C LEU A 256 18.01 -10.25 1.60
N LEU A 257 17.53 -9.06 1.20
CA LEU A 257 17.29 -8.73 -0.21
C LEU A 257 18.58 -8.73 -1.03
N ASP A 258 19.71 -8.25 -0.49
CA ASP A 258 21.00 -8.28 -1.17
C ASP A 258 21.47 -9.71 -1.44
N ARG A 259 21.27 -10.60 -0.47
CA ARG A 259 21.66 -12.01 -0.58
C ARG A 259 20.78 -12.79 -1.54
N GLU A 260 19.47 -12.59 -1.47
CA GLU A 260 18.49 -13.49 -2.10
C GLU A 260 17.79 -12.87 -3.31
N SER A 261 17.78 -11.55 -3.45
CA SER A 261 17.07 -10.86 -4.54
C SER A 261 17.79 -9.56 -4.97
N PRO A 262 19.01 -9.63 -5.52
CA PRO A 262 19.81 -8.44 -5.86
C PRO A 262 19.08 -7.44 -6.77
N ALA A 263 18.26 -7.92 -7.71
CA ALA A 263 17.46 -7.06 -8.58
C ALA A 263 16.38 -6.25 -7.84
N GLU A 264 15.72 -6.86 -6.85
CA GLU A 264 14.77 -6.15 -5.98
C GLU A 264 15.50 -5.15 -5.09
N ALA A 265 16.66 -5.53 -4.55
CA ALA A 265 17.47 -4.66 -3.72
C ALA A 265 17.98 -3.43 -4.51
N ALA A 266 18.39 -3.62 -5.77
CA ALA A 266 18.76 -2.54 -6.68
C ALA A 266 17.57 -1.62 -6.99
N THR A 267 16.40 -2.19 -7.27
CA THR A 267 15.16 -1.44 -7.54
C THR A 267 14.74 -0.62 -6.31
N LEU A 268 14.79 -1.22 -5.12
CA LEU A 268 14.51 -0.56 -3.84
C LEU A 268 15.42 0.65 -3.63
N ARG A 269 16.75 0.49 -3.75
CA ARG A 269 17.70 1.62 -3.64
C ARG A 269 17.53 2.66 -4.74
N ALA A 270 17.15 2.23 -5.94
CA ALA A 270 16.92 3.12 -7.06
C ALA A 270 15.64 3.94 -6.91
N LEU A 271 14.57 3.46 -6.27
CA LEU A 271 13.28 4.16 -6.24
C LEU A 271 12.88 4.70 -4.87
N VAL A 272 13.36 4.13 -3.77
CA VAL A 272 13.02 4.54 -2.41
C VAL A 272 14.11 5.41 -1.82
N ARG A 273 13.72 6.50 -1.15
CA ARG A 273 14.62 7.47 -0.51
C ARG A 273 14.32 7.68 0.96
N ALA A 274 13.08 7.48 1.39
CA ALA A 274 12.72 7.62 2.78
C ALA A 274 11.71 6.57 3.22
N LEU A 275 11.93 6.07 4.44
CA LEU A 275 11.02 5.21 5.18
C LEU A 275 10.47 6.00 6.35
N VAL A 276 9.15 6.06 6.46
CA VAL A 276 8.44 6.86 7.47
C VAL A 276 7.74 5.91 8.44
N PRO A 277 8.23 5.81 9.70
CA PRO A 277 7.58 4.99 10.71
C PRO A 277 6.18 5.51 11.02
N ARG A 278 5.19 4.62 10.92
CA ARG A 278 3.84 4.86 11.41
C ARG A 278 3.74 4.50 12.88
N SER A 279 3.11 5.37 13.66
CA SER A 279 2.68 5.04 15.02
C SER A 279 1.44 4.15 14.91
N LEU A 280 1.61 2.85 15.11
CA LEU A 280 0.53 1.96 15.51
C LEU A 280 0.94 1.39 16.86
N SER A 281 0.15 1.67 17.88
CA SER A 281 0.23 1.04 19.19
C SER A 281 -0.05 -0.45 19.02
N LYS A 282 1.00 -1.19 18.62
CA LYS A 282 1.02 -2.62 18.25
C LYS A 282 0.23 -2.89 16.97
N ALA A 283 0.89 -3.49 15.97
CA ALA A 283 0.21 -4.20 14.90
C ALA A 283 -0.69 -5.26 15.55
N GLU A 284 -1.98 -4.96 15.75
CA GLU A 284 -2.92 -5.92 16.29
C GLU A 284 -3.05 -7.07 15.28
N ARG A 285 -2.88 -8.30 15.77
CA ARG A 285 -3.08 -9.54 15.00
C ARG A 285 -2.11 -9.75 13.82
N GLY A 286 -0.97 -9.05 13.78
CA GLY A 286 0.11 -9.31 12.82
C GLY A 286 -0.06 -8.68 11.43
N LEU A 287 -1.04 -7.78 11.27
CA LEU A 287 -1.21 -6.98 10.05
C LEU A 287 -0.27 -5.77 10.09
N VAL A 288 0.57 -5.65 9.06
CA VAL A 288 1.42 -4.47 8.88
C VAL A 288 0.69 -3.48 8.00
N ALA A 289 0.53 -2.25 8.47
CA ALA A 289 -0.03 -1.17 7.66
C ALA A 289 1.12 -0.49 6.90
N SER A 290 1.14 -0.62 5.58
CA SER A 290 2.01 0.15 4.70
C SER A 290 1.21 0.94 3.68
N ALA A 291 1.82 1.99 3.15
CA ALA A 291 1.28 2.78 2.06
C ALA A 291 2.39 3.54 1.32
N SER A 292 2.12 3.77 0.04
CA SER A 292 2.85 4.62 -0.88
C SER A 292 1.90 5.66 -1.50
N SER A 293 2.42 6.81 -1.93
CA SER A 293 1.62 7.89 -2.51
C SER A 293 2.23 8.41 -3.81
N LEU A 294 1.38 8.74 -4.78
CA LEU A 294 1.77 9.46 -6.00
C LEU A 294 2.34 10.86 -5.70
N ASP A 295 1.84 11.49 -4.63
CA ASP A 295 2.29 12.83 -4.24
C ASP A 295 3.71 12.83 -3.61
N ALA A 296 4.27 11.67 -3.28
CA ALA A 296 5.52 11.53 -2.55
C ALA A 296 6.33 10.33 -3.06
N PHE A 297 6.70 10.39 -4.34
CA PHE A 297 7.49 9.34 -4.99
C PHE A 297 8.79 9.05 -4.21
N GLY A 298 9.01 7.79 -3.86
CA GLY A 298 10.17 7.35 -3.09
C GLY A 298 10.03 7.41 -1.56
N VAL A 299 8.85 7.76 -1.03
CA VAL A 299 8.51 7.56 0.39
C VAL A 299 7.66 6.30 0.58
N ILE A 300 8.08 5.45 1.50
CA ILE A 300 7.25 4.36 2.02
C ILE A 300 6.88 4.67 3.46
N THR A 301 5.58 4.63 3.78
CA THR A 301 5.11 4.66 5.17
C THR A 301 4.80 3.24 5.60
N LEU A 302 5.26 2.83 6.78
CA LEU A 302 4.99 1.48 7.30
C LEU A 302 4.95 1.45 8.83
N SER A 303 4.15 0.56 9.40
CA SER A 303 4.24 0.18 10.82
C SER A 303 5.33 -0.87 11.02
N LEU A 304 5.85 -0.99 12.24
CA LEU A 304 6.96 -1.91 12.54
C LEU A 304 6.56 -3.36 12.21
N PRO A 305 7.22 -4.00 11.23
CA PRO A 305 6.92 -5.40 10.89
C PRO A 305 7.40 -6.37 11.98
N HIS A 306 6.90 -7.60 11.94
CA HIS A 306 7.21 -8.62 12.95
C HIS A 306 8.69 -9.05 12.91
N ASP A 307 9.18 -9.33 11.70
CA ASP A 307 10.51 -9.86 11.41
C ASP A 307 11.09 -9.26 10.11
N GLU A 308 12.35 -9.56 9.84
CA GLU A 308 13.08 -9.08 8.65
C GLU A 308 12.51 -9.63 7.34
N THR A 309 12.06 -10.89 7.28
CA THR A 309 11.45 -11.47 6.07
C THR A 309 10.15 -10.75 5.69
N GLN A 310 9.28 -10.48 6.67
CA GLN A 310 8.07 -9.69 6.45
C GLN A 310 8.42 -8.25 6.05
N THR A 311 9.46 -7.67 6.66
CA THR A 311 9.94 -6.34 6.29
C THR A 311 10.40 -6.31 4.82
N ALA A 312 11.19 -7.29 4.38
CA ALA A 312 11.66 -7.42 3.00
C ALA A 312 10.49 -7.55 2.01
N ALA A 313 9.53 -8.44 2.29
CA ALA A 313 8.34 -8.61 1.44
C ALA A 313 7.53 -7.31 1.29
N ILE A 314 7.39 -6.53 2.37
CA ILE A 314 6.68 -5.24 2.34
C ILE A 314 7.48 -4.19 1.58
N LEU A 315 8.79 -4.12 1.75
CA LEU A 315 9.64 -3.20 0.99
C LEU A 315 9.57 -3.50 -0.51
N VAL A 316 9.57 -4.78 -0.92
CA VAL A 316 9.33 -5.17 -2.31
C VAL A 316 7.95 -4.70 -2.78
N HIS A 317 6.89 -5.00 -2.02
CA HIS A 317 5.52 -4.59 -2.34
C HIS A 317 5.39 -3.08 -2.60
N GLU A 318 5.88 -2.27 -1.66
CA GLU A 318 5.77 -0.82 -1.72
C GLU A 318 6.69 -0.22 -2.79
N THR A 319 7.87 -0.80 -3.02
CA THR A 319 8.74 -0.39 -4.15
C THR A 319 8.07 -0.64 -5.49
N ARG A 320 7.34 -1.75 -5.65
CA ARG A 320 6.57 -2.02 -6.87
C ARG A 320 5.45 -1.01 -7.06
N HIS A 321 4.79 -0.56 -5.99
CA HIS A 321 3.86 0.56 -6.09
C HIS A 321 4.54 1.85 -6.53
N GLN A 322 5.71 2.19 -5.99
CA GLN A 322 6.49 3.36 -6.43
C GLN A 322 6.88 3.28 -7.91
N GLN A 323 7.33 2.10 -8.35
CA GLN A 323 7.70 1.85 -9.74
C GLN A 323 6.51 2.03 -10.69
N LEU A 324 5.36 1.43 -10.37
CA LEU A 324 4.15 1.55 -11.19
C LEU A 324 3.62 2.98 -11.20
N ASN A 325 3.63 3.66 -10.06
CA ASN A 325 3.23 5.06 -9.96
C ASN A 325 4.09 5.95 -10.89
N ALA A 326 5.39 5.73 -10.93
CA ALA A 326 6.28 6.45 -11.85
C ALA A 326 6.08 6.04 -13.31
N LEU A 327 5.74 4.77 -13.58
CA LEU A 327 5.41 4.29 -14.92
C LEU A 327 4.14 4.95 -15.45
N LEU A 328 3.10 5.08 -14.61
CA LEU A 328 1.80 5.63 -14.96
C LEU A 328 1.83 7.13 -15.29
N SER A 329 2.93 7.84 -14.98
CA SER A 329 3.13 9.21 -15.48
C SER A 329 3.65 9.27 -16.91
N LEU A 330 4.08 8.14 -17.48
CA LEU A 330 4.64 8.03 -18.83
C LEU A 330 3.72 7.27 -19.79
N VAL A 331 2.94 6.31 -19.28
CA VAL A 331 2.07 5.46 -20.10
C VAL A 331 0.72 5.24 -19.42
N GLU A 332 -0.36 5.38 -20.19
CA GLU A 332 -1.70 5.03 -19.74
C GLU A 332 -1.94 3.53 -19.95
N LEU A 333 -2.10 2.78 -18.85
CA LEU A 333 -2.38 1.34 -18.88
C LEU A 333 -3.88 1.02 -18.82
N VAL A 334 -4.66 1.93 -18.25
CA VAL A 334 -6.11 1.83 -18.08
C VAL A 334 -6.72 3.10 -18.61
N ARG A 335 -7.71 2.99 -19.49
CA ARG A 335 -8.43 4.15 -20.02
C ARG A 335 -9.11 4.88 -18.88
N THR A 336 -8.89 6.19 -18.81
CA THR A 336 -9.68 7.04 -17.93
C THR A 336 -11.05 7.24 -18.57
N PRO A 337 -12.17 6.87 -17.91
CA PRO A 337 -13.49 7.17 -18.45
C PRO A 337 -13.62 8.69 -18.61
N VAL A 338 -13.94 9.15 -19.82
CA VAL A 338 -14.30 10.55 -20.06
C VAL A 338 -15.73 10.69 -19.58
N ASP A 339 -15.96 11.49 -18.53
CA ASP A 339 -17.30 11.82 -18.06
C ASP A 339 -18.03 12.60 -19.16
N SER A 340 -18.77 11.91 -20.04
CA SER A 340 -19.48 12.57 -21.13
C SER A 340 -20.74 13.30 -20.67
N ASP A 341 -21.31 13.01 -19.49
CA ASP A 341 -22.61 13.60 -19.10
C ASP A 341 -22.79 13.85 -17.59
N GLY A 342 -21.71 13.94 -16.79
CA GLY A 342 -21.81 14.23 -15.35
C GLY A 342 -22.53 13.17 -14.50
N VAL A 343 -23.01 12.09 -15.13
CA VAL A 343 -23.50 10.89 -14.47
C VAL A 343 -22.34 9.90 -14.44
N SER A 344 -21.76 9.70 -13.26
CA SER A 344 -20.82 8.60 -13.00
C SER A 344 -21.53 7.27 -13.27
N THR A 345 -21.50 6.77 -14.51
CA THR A 345 -21.77 5.35 -14.77
C THR A 345 -20.73 4.57 -13.97
N GLY A 346 -21.16 3.85 -12.93
CA GLY A 346 -20.27 3.25 -11.95
C GLY A 346 -19.18 2.42 -12.63
N ARG A 347 -17.91 2.77 -12.39
CA ARG A 347 -16.75 2.03 -12.89
C ARG A 347 -16.91 0.55 -12.58
N ARG A 348 -16.62 -0.32 -13.56
CA ARG A 348 -16.64 -1.77 -13.35
C ARG A 348 -15.73 -2.14 -12.18
N LEU A 349 -16.23 -2.99 -11.29
CA LEU A 349 -15.52 -3.45 -10.10
C LEU A 349 -15.18 -4.92 -10.23
N HIS A 350 -14.08 -5.31 -9.61
CA HIS A 350 -13.51 -6.66 -9.67
C HIS A 350 -13.23 -7.18 -8.28
N TYR A 351 -13.18 -8.50 -8.18
CA TYR A 351 -12.61 -9.19 -7.03
C TYR A 351 -11.09 -8.97 -7.00
N ALA A 352 -10.58 -8.46 -5.89
CA ALA A 352 -9.16 -8.35 -5.60
C ALA A 352 -8.81 -9.31 -4.46
N PRO A 353 -8.15 -10.47 -4.71
CA PRO A 353 -8.08 -11.57 -3.75
C PRO A 353 -7.35 -11.26 -2.44
N TRP A 354 -6.51 -10.22 -2.41
CA TRP A 354 -5.83 -9.73 -1.21
C TRP A 354 -6.67 -8.74 -0.38
N ARG A 355 -7.81 -8.25 -0.88
CA ARG A 355 -8.71 -7.32 -0.16
C ARG A 355 -10.10 -7.89 0.07
N SER A 356 -10.85 -7.23 0.96
CA SER A 356 -12.26 -7.58 1.22
C SER A 356 -13.20 -6.73 0.35
N ASP A 357 -12.84 -5.50 -0.02
CA ASP A 357 -13.64 -4.63 -0.89
C ASP A 357 -13.38 -4.89 -2.39
N PRO A 358 -14.42 -4.79 -3.25
CA PRO A 358 -14.25 -4.74 -4.70
C PRO A 358 -13.40 -3.55 -5.16
N ARG A 359 -12.66 -3.71 -6.27
CA ARG A 359 -11.73 -2.68 -6.78
C ARG A 359 -12.01 -2.33 -8.24
N PRO A 360 -11.85 -1.05 -8.65
CA PRO A 360 -11.80 -0.72 -10.06
C PRO A 360 -10.58 -1.36 -10.72
N VAL A 361 -10.61 -1.55 -12.05
CA VAL A 361 -9.54 -2.21 -12.82
C VAL A 361 -8.15 -1.64 -12.55
N GLY A 362 -7.99 -0.31 -12.47
CA GLY A 362 -6.71 0.31 -12.11
C GLY A 362 -6.23 -0.09 -10.72
N GLY A 363 -7.15 -0.19 -9.75
CA GLY A 363 -6.83 -0.68 -8.41
C GLY A 363 -6.45 -2.16 -8.38
N LEU A 364 -7.02 -2.98 -9.27
CA LEU A 364 -6.65 -4.39 -9.45
C LEU A 364 -5.25 -4.52 -10.08
N LEU A 365 -4.97 -3.76 -11.15
CA LEU A 365 -3.68 -3.72 -11.83
C LEU A 365 -2.54 -3.34 -10.89
N HIS A 366 -2.75 -2.34 -10.02
CA HIS A 366 -1.79 -1.98 -8.97
C HIS A 366 -1.46 -3.15 -8.04
N GLY A 367 -2.48 -3.86 -7.57
CA GLY A 367 -2.28 -5.00 -6.68
C GLY A 367 -1.61 -6.17 -7.39
N VAL A 368 -2.03 -6.51 -8.61
CA VAL A 368 -1.41 -7.55 -9.45
C VAL A 368 0.09 -7.30 -9.60
N PHE A 369 0.49 -6.09 -9.99
CA PHE A 369 1.91 -5.77 -10.19
C PHE A 369 2.71 -5.84 -8.88
N ALA A 370 2.19 -5.28 -7.79
CA ALA A 370 2.87 -5.28 -6.51
C ALA A 370 3.02 -6.70 -5.95
N PHE A 371 1.95 -7.50 -5.96
CA PHE A 371 1.97 -8.86 -5.45
C PHE A 371 2.74 -9.82 -6.36
N ALA A 372 2.88 -9.57 -7.66
CA ALA A 372 3.79 -10.32 -8.51
C ALA A 372 5.26 -10.18 -8.04
N GLY A 373 5.69 -8.97 -7.68
CA GLY A 373 7.02 -8.78 -7.07
C GLY A 373 7.18 -9.56 -5.76
N VAL A 374 6.15 -9.53 -4.89
CA VAL A 374 6.16 -10.27 -3.62
C VAL A 374 6.13 -11.79 -3.83
N GLY A 375 5.38 -12.29 -4.80
CA GLY A 375 5.32 -13.71 -5.15
C GLY A 375 6.69 -14.22 -5.60
N ARG A 376 7.39 -13.44 -6.43
CA ARG A 376 8.76 -13.74 -6.84
C ARG A 376 9.74 -13.75 -5.66
N PHE A 377 9.61 -12.79 -4.73
CA PHE A 377 10.40 -12.79 -3.51
C PHE A 377 10.23 -14.10 -2.72
N TRP A 378 8.99 -14.54 -2.47
CA TRP A 378 8.74 -15.78 -1.72
C TRP A 378 9.18 -17.04 -2.47
N LEU A 379 9.03 -17.07 -3.80
CA LEU A 379 9.54 -18.14 -4.67
C LEU A 379 11.05 -18.31 -4.54
N THR A 380 11.79 -17.20 -4.41
CA THR A 380 13.23 -17.26 -4.18
C THR A 380 13.54 -17.61 -2.73
N HIS A 381 12.94 -16.89 -1.77
CA HIS A 381 13.21 -17.02 -0.34
C HIS A 381 13.05 -18.46 0.16
N ARG A 382 12.02 -19.18 -0.29
CA ARG A 382 11.77 -20.60 0.09
C ARG A 382 12.93 -21.54 -0.25
N ARG A 383 13.82 -21.17 -1.18
CA ARG A 383 15.02 -21.94 -1.55
C ARG A 383 16.21 -21.71 -0.60
N HIS A 384 16.15 -20.66 0.21
CA HIS A 384 17.22 -20.25 1.14
C HIS A 384 16.94 -20.60 2.61
N VAL A 385 15.71 -21.00 2.93
CA VAL A 385 15.28 -21.30 4.30
C VAL A 385 14.90 -22.76 4.49
N THR A 386 14.90 -23.22 5.73
CA THR A 386 14.47 -24.58 6.11
C THR A 386 13.49 -24.53 7.29
N GLY A 387 12.95 -25.68 7.69
CA GLY A 387 12.13 -25.80 8.90
C GLY A 387 10.79 -25.04 8.83
N THR A 388 10.46 -24.30 9.90
CA THR A 388 9.20 -23.53 10.00
C THR A 388 9.14 -22.38 9.01
N GLU A 389 10.27 -21.74 8.71
CA GLU A 389 10.30 -20.61 7.78
C GLU A 389 10.13 -21.07 6.33
N ALA A 390 10.69 -22.21 5.94
CA ALA A 390 10.41 -22.81 4.62
C ALA A 390 8.91 -23.10 4.43
N ARG A 391 8.25 -23.65 5.46
CA ARG A 391 6.79 -23.88 5.41
C ARG A 391 5.99 -22.59 5.30
N ARG A 392 6.42 -21.52 5.98
CA ARG A 392 5.80 -20.19 5.86
C ARG A 392 5.99 -19.64 4.46
N ALA A 393 7.21 -19.68 3.92
CA ALA A 393 7.52 -19.20 2.58
C ALA A 393 6.73 -19.96 1.49
N ASP A 394 6.61 -21.28 1.63
CA ASP A 394 5.75 -22.13 0.80
C ASP A 394 4.28 -21.70 0.83
N LEU A 395 3.75 -21.37 2.01
CA LEU A 395 2.37 -20.90 2.15
C LEU A 395 2.18 -19.55 1.44
N GLU A 396 3.05 -18.58 1.71
CA GLU A 396 2.95 -17.24 1.11
C GLU A 396 3.06 -17.30 -0.41
N PHE A 397 4.00 -18.08 -0.95
CA PHE A 397 4.12 -18.30 -2.39
C PHE A 397 2.86 -18.97 -2.97
N ALA A 398 2.37 -20.05 -2.35
CA ALA A 398 1.19 -20.76 -2.84
C ALA A 398 -0.08 -19.89 -2.85
N VAL A 399 -0.29 -19.09 -1.79
CA VAL A 399 -1.41 -18.14 -1.72
C VAL A 399 -1.30 -17.11 -2.85
N LEU A 400 -0.13 -16.48 -3.01
CA LEU A 400 0.05 -15.44 -4.02
C LEU A 400 -0.08 -15.99 -5.44
N ARG A 401 0.46 -17.19 -5.70
CA ARG A 401 0.33 -17.88 -6.98
C ARG A 401 -1.13 -18.09 -7.39
N GLU A 402 -1.98 -18.54 -6.47
CA GLU A 402 -3.40 -18.78 -6.74
C GLU A 402 -4.18 -17.46 -6.91
N GLN A 403 -3.95 -16.51 -6.00
CA GLN A 403 -4.57 -15.19 -6.03
C GLN A 403 -4.23 -14.41 -7.31
N LEU A 404 -2.96 -14.40 -7.72
CA LEU A 404 -2.53 -13.70 -8.92
C LEU A 404 -3.08 -14.36 -10.18
N ARG A 405 -3.18 -15.69 -10.23
CA ARG A 405 -3.77 -16.40 -11.37
C ARG A 405 -5.20 -15.93 -11.62
N GLU A 406 -6.01 -15.86 -10.56
CA GLU A 406 -7.39 -15.37 -10.68
C GLU A 406 -7.45 -13.87 -11.02
N ALA A 407 -6.68 -13.05 -10.32
CA ALA A 407 -6.69 -11.60 -10.50
C ALA A 407 -6.23 -11.18 -11.91
N VAL A 408 -5.19 -11.80 -12.45
CA VAL A 408 -4.68 -11.51 -13.79
C VAL A 408 -5.66 -11.98 -14.87
N ALA A 409 -6.30 -13.15 -14.69
CA ALA A 409 -7.34 -13.61 -15.61
C ALA A 409 -8.51 -12.61 -15.68
N ALA A 410 -8.98 -12.12 -14.52
CA ALA A 410 -10.02 -11.08 -14.48
C ALA A 410 -9.55 -9.77 -15.13
N LEU A 411 -8.31 -9.35 -14.87
CA LEU A 411 -7.72 -8.13 -15.43
C LEU A 411 -7.66 -8.18 -16.97
N LEU A 412 -7.23 -9.31 -17.54
CA LEU A 412 -7.11 -9.48 -19.00
C LEU A 412 -8.46 -9.48 -19.74
N THR A 413 -9.56 -9.79 -19.05
CA THR A 413 -10.92 -9.71 -19.62
C THR A 413 -11.52 -8.30 -19.57
N ASP A 414 -10.86 -7.36 -18.90
CA ASP A 414 -11.40 -6.02 -18.74
C ASP A 414 -11.17 -5.16 -19.99
N GLU A 415 -12.25 -4.58 -20.50
CA GLU A 415 -12.23 -3.79 -21.72
C GLU A 415 -11.53 -2.45 -21.55
N ASP A 416 -11.43 -1.90 -20.32
CA ASP A 416 -10.82 -0.59 -20.06
C ASP A 416 -9.29 -0.62 -20.10
N LEU A 417 -8.65 -1.80 -20.23
CA LEU A 417 -7.22 -1.86 -20.50
C LEU A 417 -6.88 -1.22 -21.85
N THR A 418 -5.82 -0.42 -21.88
CA THR A 418 -5.21 0.04 -23.14
C THR A 418 -4.46 -1.11 -23.81
N GLU A 419 -3.95 -0.92 -25.03
CA GLU A 419 -3.07 -1.91 -25.67
C GLU A 419 -1.82 -2.16 -24.81
N GLN A 420 -1.22 -1.09 -24.27
CA GLN A 420 -0.08 -1.18 -23.37
C GLN A 420 -0.46 -1.85 -22.04
N GLY A 421 -1.67 -1.60 -21.52
CA GLY A 421 -2.21 -2.27 -20.34
C GLY A 421 -2.36 -3.78 -20.53
N ARG A 422 -2.87 -4.22 -21.69
CA ARG A 422 -2.98 -5.65 -22.03
C ARG A 422 -1.63 -6.33 -22.16
N LEU A 423 -0.67 -5.68 -22.82
CA LEU A 423 0.71 -6.17 -22.92
C LEU A 423 1.34 -6.30 -21.53
N PHE A 424 1.22 -5.26 -20.70
CA PHE A 424 1.75 -5.26 -19.34
C PHE A 424 1.13 -6.36 -18.47
N ALA A 425 -0.20 -6.51 -18.49
CA ALA A 425 -0.89 -7.58 -17.78
C ALA A 425 -0.55 -8.97 -18.33
N GLY A 426 -0.32 -9.10 -19.64
CA GLY A 426 0.06 -10.35 -20.31
C GLY A 426 1.42 -10.87 -19.86
N GLU A 427 2.42 -9.99 -19.71
CA GLU A 427 3.74 -10.40 -19.18
C GLU A 427 3.63 -10.92 -17.75
N ILE A 428 2.81 -10.29 -16.91
CA ILE A 428 2.55 -10.78 -15.55
C ILE A 428 1.80 -12.12 -15.59
N ALA A 429 0.88 -12.29 -16.55
CA ALA A 429 0.16 -13.56 -16.74
C ALA A 429 1.13 -14.70 -17.10
N HIS A 430 2.09 -14.46 -18.00
CA HIS A 430 3.10 -15.44 -18.37
C HIS A 430 3.97 -15.85 -17.17
N LEU A 431 4.39 -14.87 -16.35
CA LEU A 431 5.12 -15.13 -15.12
C LEU A 431 4.32 -16.01 -14.15
N VAL A 432 3.06 -15.66 -13.91
CA VAL A 432 2.18 -16.38 -12.98
C VAL A 432 1.80 -17.77 -13.51
N ALA A 433 1.69 -17.94 -14.82
CA ALA A 433 1.45 -19.23 -15.45
C ALA A 433 2.63 -20.19 -15.21
N ALA A 434 3.87 -19.72 -15.37
CA ALA A 434 5.07 -20.52 -15.11
C ALA A 434 5.13 -20.99 -13.64
N TRP A 435 4.62 -20.19 -12.69
CA TRP A 435 4.59 -20.58 -11.28
C TRP A 435 3.65 -21.74 -10.98
N GLN A 436 2.68 -22.06 -11.84
CA GLN A 436 1.76 -23.17 -11.60
C GLN A 436 2.47 -24.52 -11.57
N ASP A 437 3.62 -24.63 -12.23
CA ASP A 437 4.44 -25.84 -12.28
C ASP A 437 5.40 -25.97 -11.09
N ASP A 438 5.58 -24.91 -10.28
CA ASP A 438 6.45 -24.97 -9.09
C ASP A 438 5.84 -25.85 -7.99
N GLU A 439 6.59 -26.85 -7.52
CA GLU A 439 6.18 -27.71 -6.43
C GLU A 439 6.10 -26.96 -5.09
N VAL A 440 5.07 -27.26 -4.29
CA VAL A 440 4.89 -26.72 -2.93
C VAL A 440 4.61 -27.87 -1.98
N ALA A 441 5.18 -27.81 -0.77
CA ALA A 441 4.90 -28.82 0.24
C ALA A 441 3.38 -28.96 0.50
N ALA A 442 2.92 -30.20 0.67
CA ALA A 442 1.49 -30.53 0.71
C ALA A 442 0.70 -29.75 1.77
N ALA A 443 1.23 -29.60 2.99
CA ALA A 443 0.52 -28.92 4.06
C ALA A 443 0.35 -27.40 3.81
N PRO A 444 1.41 -26.62 3.47
CA PRO A 444 1.25 -25.25 2.99
C PRO A 444 0.32 -25.10 1.78
N ALA A 445 0.41 -26.01 0.80
CA ALA A 445 -0.43 -25.97 -0.40
C ALA A 445 -1.93 -26.16 -0.05
N ALA A 446 -2.26 -27.12 0.81
CA ALA A 446 -3.63 -27.36 1.26
C ALA A 446 -4.21 -26.15 2.03
N LEU A 447 -3.41 -25.54 2.91
CA LEU A 447 -3.81 -24.34 3.65
C LEU A 447 -3.99 -23.14 2.72
N ALA A 448 -3.13 -22.96 1.72
CA ALA A 448 -3.24 -21.91 0.72
C ALA A 448 -4.54 -22.05 -0.09
N HIS A 449 -4.82 -23.25 -0.57
CA HIS A 449 -6.04 -23.55 -1.33
C HIS A 449 -7.30 -23.29 -0.51
N HIS A 450 -7.34 -23.79 0.73
CA HIS A 450 -8.46 -23.53 1.64
C HIS A 450 -8.64 -22.03 1.87
N TYR A 451 -7.56 -21.29 2.12
CA TYR A 451 -7.61 -19.86 2.36
C TYR A 451 -8.14 -19.07 1.15
N CYS A 452 -7.65 -19.39 -0.05
CA CYS A 452 -8.09 -18.73 -1.29
C CYS A 452 -9.56 -19.05 -1.59
N ALA A 453 -9.97 -20.31 -1.48
CA ALA A 453 -11.35 -20.74 -1.68
C ALA A 453 -12.31 -20.07 -0.68
N LEU A 454 -11.97 -20.07 0.61
CA LEU A 454 -12.75 -19.42 1.66
C LEU A 454 -12.94 -17.93 1.36
N ARG A 455 -11.84 -17.22 1.07
CA ARG A 455 -11.90 -15.79 0.78
C ARG A 455 -12.73 -15.48 -0.45
N ARG A 456 -12.61 -16.26 -1.51
CA ARG A 456 -13.37 -16.08 -2.75
C ARG A 456 -14.85 -16.27 -2.49
N ALA A 457 -15.25 -17.41 -1.90
CA ALA A 457 -16.65 -17.71 -1.63
C ALA A 457 -17.28 -16.67 -0.68
N VAL A 458 -16.58 -16.29 0.39
CA VAL A 458 -17.07 -15.26 1.33
C VAL A 458 -17.17 -13.89 0.66
N TRP A 459 -16.21 -13.51 -0.18
CA TRP A 459 -16.28 -12.26 -0.94
C TRP A 459 -17.50 -12.25 -1.87
N ARG A 460 -17.75 -13.36 -2.57
CA ARG A 460 -18.93 -13.51 -3.44
C ARG A 460 -20.23 -13.37 -2.65
N ALA A 461 -20.36 -14.08 -1.54
CA ALA A 461 -21.53 -14.01 -0.66
C ALA A 461 -21.83 -12.58 -0.16
N ARG A 462 -20.80 -11.75 0.00
CA ARG A 462 -20.91 -10.36 0.48
C ARG A 462 -21.18 -9.35 -0.62
N HIS A 463 -20.60 -9.54 -1.81
CA HIS A 463 -20.54 -8.50 -2.85
C HIS A 463 -21.24 -8.86 -4.15
N LEU A 464 -21.70 -10.09 -4.31
CA LEU A 464 -22.55 -10.48 -5.41
C LEU A 464 -23.97 -10.71 -4.90
N GLU A 465 -24.95 -10.52 -5.78
CA GLU A 465 -26.35 -10.84 -5.53
C GLU A 465 -27.00 -11.41 -6.80
N ILE A 466 -28.05 -12.20 -6.62
CA ILE A 466 -29.01 -12.49 -7.69
C ILE A 466 -30.13 -11.44 -7.66
N PRO A 467 -30.80 -11.13 -8.79
CA PRO A 467 -31.87 -10.13 -8.79
C PRO A 467 -32.98 -10.48 -7.77
N THR A 468 -33.46 -9.49 -7.00
CA THR A 468 -34.46 -9.72 -5.95
C THR A 468 -35.71 -10.42 -6.47
N SER A 469 -36.22 -10.00 -7.64
CA SER A 469 -37.39 -10.62 -8.27
C SER A 469 -37.18 -12.10 -8.64
N VAL A 470 -35.93 -12.50 -8.86
CA VAL A 470 -35.54 -13.90 -9.10
C VAL A 470 -35.48 -14.65 -7.77
N ALA A 471 -34.85 -14.08 -6.74
CA ALA A 471 -34.80 -14.66 -5.39
C ALA A 471 -36.22 -14.92 -4.84
N ASP A 472 -37.16 -14.00 -5.04
CA ASP A 472 -38.56 -14.17 -4.63
C ASP A 472 -39.27 -15.32 -5.38
N ARG A 473 -38.92 -15.54 -6.66
CA ARG A 473 -39.43 -16.70 -7.42
C ARG A 473 -38.87 -18.00 -6.88
N PHE A 474 -37.58 -18.05 -6.54
CA PHE A 474 -36.98 -19.20 -5.90
C PHE A 474 -37.65 -19.49 -4.54
N ALA A 475 -37.87 -18.46 -3.71
CA ALA A 475 -38.55 -18.62 -2.43
C ALA A 475 -39.97 -19.21 -2.58
N ARG A 476 -40.74 -18.75 -3.58
CA ARG A 476 -42.06 -19.33 -3.90
C ARG A 476 -41.98 -20.77 -4.39
N ALA A 477 -41.02 -21.09 -5.27
CA ALA A 477 -40.83 -22.45 -5.77
C ALA A 477 -40.47 -23.42 -4.64
N TRP A 478 -39.56 -23.00 -3.74
CA TRP A 478 -39.19 -23.76 -2.54
C TRP A 478 -40.40 -24.03 -1.64
N ALA A 479 -41.16 -22.98 -1.31
CA ALA A 479 -42.36 -23.12 -0.47
C ALA A 479 -43.44 -24.03 -1.10
N ALA A 480 -43.50 -24.09 -2.43
CA ALA A 480 -44.39 -24.97 -3.16
C ALA A 480 -43.85 -26.40 -3.37
N GLY A 481 -42.64 -26.72 -2.90
CA GLY A 481 -42.00 -28.01 -3.15
C GLY A 481 -41.64 -28.26 -4.62
N ALA A 482 -41.56 -27.20 -5.44
CA ALA A 482 -41.24 -27.29 -6.86
C ALA A 482 -39.72 -27.36 -7.09
N ALA A 483 -39.32 -27.83 -8.28
CA ALA A 483 -37.91 -27.83 -8.68
C ALA A 483 -37.35 -26.40 -8.79
N ALA A 484 -36.05 -26.24 -8.50
CA ALA A 484 -35.37 -24.96 -8.62
C ALA A 484 -35.31 -24.50 -10.10
N PRO A 485 -35.70 -23.25 -10.40
CA PRO A 485 -35.40 -22.63 -11.69
C PRO A 485 -33.89 -22.56 -11.98
N ALA A 486 -33.51 -22.35 -13.24
CA ALA A 486 -32.11 -22.13 -13.61
C ALA A 486 -31.55 -20.86 -12.93
N LEU A 487 -30.33 -20.96 -12.39
CA LEU A 487 -29.66 -19.85 -11.72
C LEU A 487 -29.29 -18.73 -12.72
N PRO A 488 -29.66 -17.48 -12.45
CA PRO A 488 -29.27 -16.34 -13.28
C PRO A 488 -27.77 -16.02 -13.11
N PRO A 489 -27.17 -15.15 -13.94
CA PRO A 489 -25.89 -14.54 -13.61
C PRO A 489 -25.99 -13.67 -12.34
N SER A 490 -24.90 -13.56 -11.60
CA SER A 490 -24.81 -12.71 -10.41
C SER A 490 -24.40 -11.29 -10.79
N THR A 491 -24.91 -10.30 -10.05
CA THR A 491 -24.56 -8.89 -10.21
C THR A 491 -23.70 -8.41 -9.04
N LEU A 492 -22.65 -7.64 -9.32
CA LEU A 492 -21.79 -7.09 -8.28
C LEU A 492 -22.45 -5.86 -7.63
N ARG A 493 -22.64 -5.93 -6.32
CA ARG A 493 -23.10 -4.83 -5.47
C ARG A 493 -22.15 -4.67 -4.28
N PRO A 494 -21.32 -3.61 -4.23
CA PRO A 494 -20.41 -3.38 -3.11
C PRO A 494 -21.16 -3.25 -1.78
N ARG A 495 -20.67 -3.92 -0.75
CA ARG A 495 -21.25 -3.95 0.60
C ARG A 495 -20.18 -3.70 1.66
N PRO A 496 -19.65 -2.47 1.76
CA PRO A 496 -18.56 -2.16 2.69
C PRO A 496 -18.95 -2.38 4.16
N ASP A 497 -20.25 -2.33 4.46
CA ASP A 497 -20.85 -2.63 5.77
C ASP A 497 -20.63 -4.08 6.23
N LEU A 498 -20.39 -5.00 5.30
CA LEU A 498 -20.22 -6.43 5.57
C LEU A 498 -18.75 -6.87 5.63
N ILE A 499 -17.80 -5.93 5.54
CA ILE A 499 -16.37 -6.26 5.61
C ILE A 499 -16.01 -6.68 7.05
N ARG A 500 -15.36 -7.84 7.15
CA ARG A 500 -14.81 -8.40 8.40
C ARG A 500 -13.29 -8.55 8.29
N LEU A 501 -12.63 -8.63 9.44
CA LEU A 501 -11.19 -8.91 9.52
C LEU A 501 -10.93 -10.38 9.19
N ASP A 502 -9.88 -10.63 8.41
CA ASP A 502 -9.40 -11.98 8.12
C ASP A 502 -8.90 -12.67 9.40
N THR A 503 -9.43 -13.86 9.67
CA THR A 503 -9.08 -14.70 10.81
C THR A 503 -8.26 -15.93 10.39
N PHE A 504 -8.61 -16.57 9.27
CA PHE A 504 -7.96 -17.78 8.79
C PHE A 504 -6.51 -17.55 8.38
N GLY A 505 -6.24 -16.50 7.60
CA GLY A 505 -4.91 -16.20 7.07
C GLY A 505 -3.84 -16.04 8.17
N PRO A 506 -4.09 -15.24 9.23
CA PRO A 506 -3.19 -15.14 10.38
C PRO A 506 -3.00 -16.46 11.15
N LEU A 507 -4.05 -17.28 11.28
CA LEU A 507 -3.96 -18.58 11.97
C LEU A 507 -3.12 -19.58 11.18
N ALA A 508 -3.29 -19.66 9.85
CA ALA A 508 -2.50 -20.51 8.98
C ALA A 508 -1.00 -20.16 9.05
N ARG A 509 -0.67 -18.87 8.99
CA ARG A 509 0.70 -18.38 9.18
C ARG A 509 1.27 -18.77 10.54
N LEU A 510 0.50 -18.57 11.62
CA LEU A 510 0.91 -18.95 12.97
C LEU A 510 1.15 -20.47 13.11
N ARG A 511 0.30 -21.29 12.48
CA ARG A 511 0.42 -22.76 12.51
C ARG A 511 1.76 -23.23 11.94
N LEU A 512 2.20 -22.62 10.85
CA LEU A 512 3.42 -23.01 10.14
C LEU A 512 4.68 -22.40 10.76
N SER A 513 4.62 -21.12 11.17
CA SER A 513 5.78 -20.40 11.70
C SER A 513 6.07 -20.70 13.18
N ALA A 514 5.02 -20.89 14.00
CA ALA A 514 5.15 -21.09 15.45
C ALA A 514 4.19 -22.16 15.98
N PRO A 515 4.39 -23.45 15.64
CA PRO A 515 3.44 -24.53 15.93
C PRO A 515 3.13 -24.73 17.42
N THR A 516 4.11 -24.50 18.30
CA THR A 516 3.91 -24.58 19.76
C THR A 516 3.02 -23.45 20.28
N ALA A 517 3.19 -22.23 19.76
CA ALA A 517 2.35 -21.09 20.08
C ALA A 517 0.93 -21.28 19.55
N PHE A 518 0.78 -21.82 18.33
CA PHE A 518 -0.50 -22.21 17.76
C PHE A 518 -1.24 -23.20 18.67
N ALA A 519 -0.60 -24.31 19.05
CA ALA A 519 -1.22 -25.33 19.91
C ALA A 519 -1.66 -24.77 21.28
N ARG A 520 -0.87 -23.86 21.86
CA ARG A 520 -1.24 -23.17 23.10
C ARG A 520 -2.45 -22.27 22.92
N ARG A 521 -2.54 -21.52 21.80
CA ARG A 521 -3.67 -20.62 21.53
C ARG A 521 -4.94 -21.40 21.20
N ARG A 522 -4.84 -22.50 20.45
CA ARG A 522 -5.95 -23.43 20.19
C ARG A 522 -6.58 -23.91 21.51
N ARG A 523 -5.78 -24.44 22.44
CA ARG A 523 -6.29 -24.86 23.77
C ARG A 523 -6.99 -23.76 24.56
N ARG A 524 -6.62 -22.50 24.36
CA ARG A 524 -7.31 -21.36 25.00
C ARG A 524 -8.63 -21.04 24.30
N ALA A 525 -8.66 -21.11 22.97
CA ALA A 525 -9.89 -20.97 22.19
C ALA A 525 -10.90 -22.06 22.54
N ASP A 526 -10.45 -23.30 22.66
CA ASP A 526 -11.30 -24.44 23.06
C ASP A 526 -11.94 -24.19 24.43
N LYS A 527 -11.19 -23.62 25.39
CA LYS A 527 -11.71 -23.24 26.72
C LYS A 527 -12.64 -22.03 26.70
N ALA A 528 -12.45 -21.09 25.78
CA ALA A 528 -13.30 -19.92 25.65
C ALA A 528 -14.69 -20.27 25.10
N GLY A 529 -14.81 -21.40 24.38
CA GLY A 529 -16.07 -21.94 23.90
C GLY A 529 -16.65 -21.24 22.67
N GLU A 530 -16.05 -20.15 22.19
CA GLU A 530 -16.50 -19.40 21.01
C GLU A 530 -16.46 -20.28 19.73
N PRO A 531 -17.61 -20.60 19.11
CA PRO A 531 -17.67 -21.57 18.00
C PRO A 531 -16.83 -21.16 16.79
N ALA A 532 -16.91 -19.91 16.36
CA ALA A 532 -16.14 -19.40 15.21
C ALA A 532 -14.63 -19.55 15.41
N LEU A 533 -14.15 -19.25 16.63
CA LEU A 533 -12.74 -19.37 16.96
C LEU A 533 -12.30 -20.84 16.99
N ARG A 534 -13.08 -21.73 17.62
CA ARG A 534 -12.81 -23.18 17.63
C ARG A 534 -12.77 -23.76 16.23
N ALA A 535 -13.77 -23.45 15.41
CA ALA A 535 -13.87 -23.90 14.01
C ALA A 535 -12.62 -23.50 13.21
N GLY A 536 -12.22 -22.22 13.29
CA GLY A 536 -11.02 -21.72 12.60
C GLY A 536 -9.73 -22.42 13.03
N TYR A 537 -9.53 -22.66 14.34
CA TYR A 537 -8.36 -23.40 14.82
C TYR A 537 -8.36 -24.87 14.39
N ALA A 538 -9.53 -25.52 14.40
CA ALA A 538 -9.66 -26.92 13.98
C ALA A 538 -9.40 -27.07 12.47
N ALA A 539 -10.00 -26.19 11.65
CA ALA A 539 -9.80 -26.18 10.20
C ALA A 539 -8.32 -26.00 9.83
N VAL A 540 -7.63 -25.01 10.43
CA VAL A 540 -6.19 -24.78 10.21
C VAL A 540 -5.32 -25.91 10.75
N ALA A 541 -5.79 -26.64 11.76
CA ALA A 541 -5.07 -27.81 12.29
C ALA A 541 -5.25 -29.06 11.43
N GLY A 542 -6.16 -29.06 10.45
CA GLY A 542 -6.54 -30.25 9.68
C GLY A 542 -7.44 -31.22 10.46
N ASP A 543 -8.10 -30.73 11.50
CA ASP A 543 -9.02 -31.51 12.34
C ASP A 543 -10.46 -31.35 11.81
N ALA A 544 -10.79 -32.14 10.79
CA ALA A 544 -12.05 -32.01 10.04
C ALA A 544 -13.28 -32.23 10.92
N GLU A 545 -13.21 -33.14 11.90
CA GLU A 545 -14.32 -33.44 12.81
C GLU A 545 -14.62 -32.25 13.72
N GLN A 546 -13.59 -31.72 14.40
CA GLN A 546 -13.79 -30.55 15.28
C GLN A 546 -14.13 -29.29 14.49
N ALA A 547 -13.63 -29.16 13.26
CA ALA A 547 -14.01 -28.07 12.37
C ALA A 547 -15.50 -28.15 12.01
N ALA A 548 -15.98 -29.32 11.59
CA ALA A 548 -17.39 -29.55 11.26
C ALA A 548 -18.32 -29.25 12.45
N LEU A 549 -17.97 -29.71 13.66
CA LEU A 549 -18.73 -29.41 14.88
C LEU A 549 -18.76 -27.91 15.16
N GLY A 550 -17.61 -27.24 15.14
CA GLY A 550 -17.52 -25.80 15.40
C GLY A 550 -18.30 -24.97 14.38
N TYR A 551 -18.24 -25.32 13.09
CA TYR A 551 -19.01 -24.63 12.05
C TYR A 551 -20.51 -24.91 12.12
N ALA A 552 -20.93 -26.12 12.51
CA ALA A 552 -22.34 -26.44 12.73
C ALA A 552 -22.91 -25.63 13.90
N GLU A 553 -22.17 -25.56 15.02
CA GLU A 553 -22.54 -24.72 16.16
C GLU A 553 -22.61 -23.23 15.78
N TRP A 554 -21.63 -22.72 15.01
CA TRP A 554 -21.64 -21.34 14.52
C TRP A 554 -22.86 -21.09 13.62
N THR A 555 -23.13 -21.98 12.66
CA THR A 555 -24.28 -21.85 11.74
C THR A 555 -25.62 -21.89 12.49
N ALA A 556 -25.75 -22.70 13.55
CA ALA A 556 -26.93 -22.71 14.39
C ALA A 556 -27.13 -21.39 15.18
N GLN A 557 -26.04 -20.72 15.57
CA GLN A 557 -26.10 -19.43 16.27
C GLN A 557 -26.37 -18.25 15.34
N ASP A 558 -25.75 -18.26 14.16
CA ASP A 558 -25.93 -17.22 13.14
C ASP A 558 -26.01 -17.86 11.74
N PRO A 559 -27.21 -18.29 11.31
CA PRO A 559 -27.40 -18.89 9.99
C PRO A 559 -27.21 -17.87 8.85
N TRP A 560 -27.10 -16.58 9.16
CA TRP A 560 -26.93 -15.50 8.19
C TRP A 560 -25.47 -15.20 7.89
N ASP A 561 -24.51 -15.76 8.64
CA ASP A 561 -23.10 -15.58 8.37
C ASP A 561 -22.60 -16.61 7.34
N PRO A 562 -22.31 -16.19 6.09
CA PRO A 562 -21.83 -17.11 5.07
C PRO A 562 -20.49 -17.76 5.41
N GLU A 563 -19.67 -17.14 6.25
CA GLU A 563 -18.37 -17.70 6.62
C GLU A 563 -18.49 -19.03 7.38
N ALA A 564 -19.57 -19.20 8.16
CA ALA A 564 -19.81 -20.40 8.95
C ALA A 564 -20.03 -21.64 8.07
N TRP A 565 -20.99 -21.59 7.15
CA TRP A 565 -21.31 -22.74 6.30
C TRP A 565 -20.35 -22.92 5.11
N ILE A 566 -19.70 -21.85 4.61
CA ILE A 566 -18.59 -21.99 3.65
C ILE A 566 -17.42 -22.72 4.31
N GLY A 567 -17.07 -22.34 5.54
CA GLY A 567 -16.04 -23.01 6.32
C GLY A 567 -16.36 -24.49 6.58
N ALA A 568 -17.63 -24.80 6.89
CA ALA A 568 -18.10 -26.17 7.04
C ALA A 568 -17.83 -27.01 5.79
N VAL A 569 -18.17 -26.49 4.61
CA VAL A 569 -17.93 -27.15 3.33
C VAL A 569 -16.45 -27.38 3.08
N LEU A 570 -15.61 -26.38 3.33
CA LEU A 570 -14.16 -26.49 3.13
C LEU A 570 -13.45 -27.39 4.14
N ALA A 571 -14.11 -27.74 5.25
CA ALA A 571 -13.62 -28.73 6.21
C ALA A 571 -13.91 -30.18 5.77
N LEU A 572 -14.80 -30.40 4.80
CA LEU A 572 -15.12 -31.73 4.28
C LEU A 572 -13.96 -32.29 3.44
N PRO A 573 -13.77 -33.62 3.44
CA PRO A 573 -12.86 -34.26 2.50
C PRO A 573 -13.42 -34.16 1.07
N ASP A 574 -12.62 -33.60 0.15
CA ASP A 574 -12.94 -33.45 -1.27
C ASP A 574 -14.33 -32.82 -1.57
N PRO A 575 -14.52 -31.53 -1.20
CA PRO A 575 -15.81 -30.86 -1.36
C PRO A 575 -16.25 -30.75 -2.84
N ALA A 576 -15.33 -30.83 -3.79
CA ALA A 576 -15.62 -30.74 -5.21
C ALA A 576 -16.43 -31.92 -5.75
N ARG A 577 -16.41 -33.09 -5.08
CA ARG A 577 -17.23 -34.26 -5.46
C ARG A 577 -18.70 -34.12 -5.11
N ARG A 578 -19.05 -33.14 -4.31
CA ARG A 578 -20.41 -32.91 -3.80
C ARG A 578 -21.01 -31.69 -4.49
N ALA A 579 -22.08 -31.89 -5.26
CA ALA A 579 -22.70 -30.81 -6.03
C ALA A 579 -23.25 -29.68 -5.15
N ASP A 580 -23.78 -30.01 -3.96
CA ASP A 580 -24.24 -29.03 -2.96
C ASP A 580 -23.08 -28.19 -2.41
N ALA A 581 -21.96 -28.84 -2.08
CA ALA A 581 -20.73 -28.18 -1.65
C ALA A 581 -20.14 -27.27 -2.74
N ALA A 582 -20.07 -27.73 -3.99
CA ALA A 582 -19.58 -26.94 -5.11
C ALA A 582 -20.42 -25.65 -5.29
N LEU A 583 -21.75 -25.75 -5.18
CA LEU A 583 -22.62 -24.57 -5.27
C LEU A 583 -22.38 -23.57 -4.13
N LEU A 584 -22.17 -24.05 -2.90
CA LEU A 584 -21.87 -23.18 -1.75
C LEU A 584 -20.53 -22.46 -1.86
N LEU A 585 -19.58 -22.98 -2.65
CA LEU A 585 -18.30 -22.32 -2.92
C LEU A 585 -18.36 -21.39 -4.13
N ASP A 586 -19.00 -21.84 -5.22
CA ASP A 586 -19.02 -21.12 -6.49
C ASP A 586 -20.13 -20.08 -6.60
N ARG A 587 -21.29 -20.32 -5.98
CA ARG A 587 -22.48 -19.45 -6.03
C ARG A 587 -23.10 -19.18 -4.64
N PRO A 588 -22.33 -18.90 -3.57
CA PRO A 588 -22.87 -18.65 -2.24
C PRO A 588 -23.85 -17.47 -2.19
N GLU A 589 -23.68 -16.48 -3.06
CA GLU A 589 -24.58 -15.33 -3.17
C GLU A 589 -26.02 -15.70 -3.54
N ALA A 590 -26.21 -16.79 -4.29
CA ALA A 590 -27.53 -17.25 -4.67
C ALA A 590 -28.25 -17.85 -3.45
N VAL A 591 -27.54 -18.67 -2.66
CA VAL A 591 -28.04 -19.24 -1.41
C VAL A 591 -28.41 -18.13 -0.42
N VAL A 592 -27.52 -17.14 -0.21
CA VAL A 592 -27.79 -15.97 0.63
C VAL A 592 -29.03 -15.20 0.14
N GLY A 593 -29.15 -14.98 -1.17
CA GLY A 593 -30.28 -14.28 -1.77
C GLY A 593 -31.61 -14.99 -1.51
N VAL A 594 -31.66 -16.30 -1.73
CA VAL A 594 -32.88 -17.10 -1.54
C VAL A 594 -33.22 -17.25 -0.05
N LEU A 595 -32.24 -17.45 0.83
CA LEU A 595 -32.48 -17.46 2.29
C LEU A 595 -33.12 -16.16 2.77
N ARG A 596 -32.62 -15.00 2.30
CA ARG A 596 -33.20 -13.69 2.64
C ARG A 596 -34.62 -13.55 2.11
N ALA A 597 -34.88 -14.00 0.88
CA ALA A 597 -36.23 -13.96 0.30
C ALA A 597 -37.22 -14.87 1.05
N LEU A 598 -36.80 -16.07 1.46
CA LEU A 598 -37.60 -16.99 2.27
C LEU A 598 -37.97 -16.38 3.63
N ALA A 599 -37.00 -15.79 4.34
CA ALA A 599 -37.27 -15.14 5.61
C ALA A 599 -38.15 -13.89 5.46
N ALA A 600 -37.97 -13.10 4.41
CA ALA A 600 -38.83 -11.96 4.11
C ALA A 600 -40.29 -12.37 3.82
N ALA A 601 -40.49 -13.57 3.26
CA ALA A 601 -41.81 -14.16 3.02
C ALA A 601 -42.42 -14.83 4.26
N GLY A 602 -41.76 -14.80 5.42
CA GLY A 602 -42.21 -15.46 6.65
C GLY A 602 -42.06 -16.99 6.63
N GLY A 603 -41.27 -17.53 5.69
CA GLY A 603 -40.92 -18.96 5.65
C GLY A 603 -39.89 -19.34 6.71
N GLY A 604 -39.70 -20.64 6.91
CA GLY A 604 -38.61 -21.17 7.72
C GLY A 604 -37.23 -20.85 7.11
N CYS A 605 -36.17 -20.92 7.92
CA CYS A 605 -34.78 -20.82 7.46
C CYS A 605 -34.23 -22.24 7.23
N PRO A 606 -34.27 -22.78 5.99
CA PRO A 606 -33.74 -24.10 5.71
C PRO A 606 -32.22 -24.13 5.92
N ALA A 607 -31.66 -25.31 6.12
CA ALA A 607 -30.23 -25.46 6.21
C ALA A 607 -29.57 -25.05 4.86
N PRO A 608 -28.46 -24.28 4.86
CA PRO A 608 -27.84 -23.81 3.62
C PRO A 608 -27.45 -24.92 2.64
N ASP A 609 -27.08 -26.10 3.13
CA ASP A 609 -26.71 -27.26 2.31
C ASP A 609 -27.92 -27.92 1.63
N GLU A 610 -29.07 -27.99 2.31
CA GLU A 610 -30.32 -28.44 1.71
C GLU A 610 -30.75 -27.51 0.57
N LEU A 611 -30.69 -26.20 0.82
CA LEU A 611 -31.05 -25.20 -0.19
C LEU A 611 -30.08 -25.25 -1.38
N ALA A 612 -28.78 -25.44 -1.12
CA ALA A 612 -27.80 -25.58 -2.18
C ALA A 612 -28.02 -26.82 -3.04
N ARG A 613 -28.38 -27.96 -2.42
CA ARG A 613 -28.71 -29.20 -3.14
C ARG A 613 -29.88 -29.01 -4.10
N TRP A 614 -30.93 -28.35 -3.62
CA TRP A 614 -32.11 -28.01 -4.41
C TRP A 614 -31.79 -27.05 -5.56
N LEU A 615 -31.04 -25.96 -5.29
CA LEU A 615 -30.59 -25.01 -6.32
C LEU A 615 -29.68 -25.67 -7.38
N GLY A 616 -28.93 -26.69 -7.00
CA GLY A 616 -28.08 -27.49 -7.90
C GLY A 616 -28.84 -28.46 -8.80
N GLY A 617 -30.17 -28.57 -8.67
CA GLY A 617 -31.00 -29.48 -9.48
C GLY A 617 -30.99 -30.93 -9.02
N ASN A 618 -30.33 -31.24 -7.90
CA ASN A 618 -30.40 -32.55 -7.27
C ASN A 618 -31.55 -32.51 -6.26
N SER A 619 -32.75 -32.86 -6.69
CA SER A 619 -33.84 -33.15 -5.74
C SER A 619 -33.39 -34.26 -4.79
N ALA A 620 -33.66 -34.07 -3.50
CA ALA A 620 -33.37 -35.06 -2.45
C ALA A 620 -34.13 -36.38 -2.67
#